data_AF-A0A7K2APG6-F1
#
_entry.id   AF-A0A7K2APG6-F1
#
_cell.length_a   1.000
_cell.length_b   1.000
_cell.length_c   1.000
_cell.angle_alpha   90.00
_cell.angle_beta   90.00
_cell.angle_gamma   90.00
#
_symmetry.space_group_name_H-M   'P 1'
#
loop_
_entity.id
_entity.type
_entity.pdbx_description
1 polymer ?
#
loop_
_entity_poly.entity_id
_entity_poly.type
_entity_poly.pdbx_seq_one_letter_code
_entity_poly.pdbx_strand_id
1 'polypeptide(L)'
;MPLTITELESKLWGAADILRGQIDSSDYKNFIFSVLFLKRLSDRFAEEVDSAVRDGLDPEVAESDHDEHEFFVPPEARWSEIVRHSMNLGEVLNRVSAEIEEANAPRLDGVLRNTNWNDESKLGGPSSRDRIIGSLLRHFDTLDLSDANLTGENEHGAVNVLGDAYEYLIRQFADDAGKKGGEFYTPRSVVRLIVELLQPTEGMRICDPTAGSAGMLIYTAQ
;
A
#
# COMPACT_ATOMS: atom_id res chain seq x y z
N MET A 1 0.29 4.61 -20.55
CA MET A 1 0.23 5.99 -20.03
C MET A 1 0.26 5.86 -18.52
N PRO A 2 1.01 6.73 -17.82
CA PRO A 2 1.04 6.75 -16.35
C PRO A 2 -0.38 6.86 -15.78
N LEU A 3 -0.68 6.18 -14.67
CA LEU A 3 -1.96 6.32 -13.97
C LEU A 3 -2.14 7.76 -13.51
N THR A 4 -3.27 8.37 -13.83
CA THR A 4 -3.63 9.65 -13.22
C THR A 4 -4.05 9.43 -11.76
N ILE A 5 -3.88 10.45 -10.90
CA ILE A 5 -4.34 10.40 -9.51
C ILE A 5 -5.83 10.01 -9.45
N THR A 6 -6.67 10.65 -10.27
CA THR A 6 -8.12 10.38 -10.31
C THR A 6 -8.44 8.94 -10.69
N GLU A 7 -7.69 8.34 -11.62
CA GLU A 7 -7.86 6.94 -12.01
C GLU A 7 -7.44 6.01 -10.88
N LEU A 8 -6.31 6.27 -10.21
CA LEU A 8 -5.88 5.47 -9.07
C LEU A 8 -6.86 5.59 -7.91
N GLU A 9 -7.29 6.80 -7.53
CA GLU A 9 -8.32 7.04 -6.52
C GLU A 9 -9.59 6.25 -6.83
N SER A 10 -10.09 6.35 -8.07
CA SER A 10 -11.30 5.65 -8.51
C SER A 10 -11.13 4.13 -8.44
N LYS A 11 -9.98 3.59 -8.88
CA LYS A 11 -9.72 2.16 -8.80
C LYS A 11 -9.58 1.71 -7.34
N LEU A 12 -8.83 2.42 -6.50
CA LEU A 12 -8.70 2.07 -5.09
C LEU A 12 -10.04 2.11 -4.36
N TRP A 13 -10.89 3.10 -4.66
CA TRP A 13 -12.24 3.16 -4.11
C TRP A 13 -13.15 2.03 -4.61
N GLY A 14 -13.00 1.61 -5.87
CA GLY A 14 -13.70 0.44 -6.41
C GLY A 14 -13.43 -0.85 -5.62
N ALA A 15 -12.30 -0.96 -4.91
CA ALA A 15 -12.05 -2.08 -4.00
C ALA A 15 -13.00 -2.06 -2.78
N ALA A 16 -13.39 -0.87 -2.30
CA ALA A 16 -14.40 -0.73 -1.24
C ALA A 16 -15.77 -1.19 -1.70
N ASP A 17 -16.13 -0.97 -2.98
CA ASP A 17 -17.41 -1.44 -3.53
C ASP A 17 -17.52 -2.97 -3.50
N ILE A 18 -16.42 -3.70 -3.67
CA ILE A 18 -16.38 -5.18 -3.59
C ILE A 18 -16.69 -5.66 -2.17
N LEU A 19 -16.21 -4.94 -1.17
CA LEU A 19 -16.34 -5.32 0.25
C LEU A 19 -17.60 -4.76 0.89
N ARG A 20 -18.20 -3.71 0.30
CA ARG A 20 -19.40 -3.06 0.83
C ARG A 20 -20.58 -4.02 0.85
N GLY A 21 -21.23 -4.10 2.00
CA GLY A 21 -22.36 -5.02 2.24
C GLY A 21 -21.96 -6.46 2.56
N GLN A 22 -20.66 -6.79 2.48
CA GLN A 22 -20.10 -8.06 3.00
C GLN A 22 -19.38 -7.84 4.33
N ILE A 23 -18.66 -6.72 4.44
CA ILE A 23 -17.86 -6.33 5.60
C ILE A 23 -18.33 -4.96 6.10
N ASP A 24 -18.24 -4.72 7.41
CA ASP A 24 -18.48 -3.40 8.01
C ASP A 24 -17.51 -2.35 7.46
N SER A 25 -17.97 -1.10 7.31
CA SER A 25 -17.17 -0.02 6.74
C SER A 25 -15.95 0.36 7.57
N SER A 26 -15.98 0.11 8.88
CA SER A 26 -14.84 0.32 9.75
C SER A 26 -13.74 -0.73 9.57
N ASP A 27 -14.07 -1.89 8.99
CA ASP A 27 -13.20 -3.06 8.87
C ASP A 27 -12.60 -3.24 7.47
N TYR A 28 -13.34 -2.96 6.40
CA TYR A 28 -12.84 -3.21 5.05
C TYR A 28 -11.61 -2.39 4.67
N LYS A 29 -11.36 -1.26 5.35
CA LYS A 29 -10.18 -0.41 5.14
C LYS A 29 -8.89 -1.21 5.34
N ASN A 30 -8.85 -2.10 6.34
CA ASN A 30 -7.65 -2.87 6.69
C ASN A 30 -7.35 -3.87 5.58
N PHE A 31 -8.37 -4.54 5.05
CA PHE A 31 -8.22 -5.47 3.93
C PHE A 31 -7.75 -4.76 2.65
N ILE A 32 -8.28 -3.57 2.34
CA ILE A 32 -7.87 -2.77 1.18
C ILE A 32 -6.42 -2.32 1.33
N PHE A 33 -6.04 -1.78 2.48
CA PHE A 33 -4.66 -1.36 2.72
C PHE A 33 -3.69 -2.54 2.69
N SER A 34 -4.02 -3.68 3.30
CA SER A 34 -3.16 -4.85 3.26
C SER A 34 -2.88 -5.32 1.83
N VAL A 35 -3.90 -5.38 0.95
CA VAL A 35 -3.68 -5.79 -0.46
C VAL A 35 -2.93 -4.71 -1.23
N LEU A 36 -3.22 -3.43 -0.98
CA LEU A 36 -2.49 -2.31 -1.58
C LEU A 36 -0.98 -2.41 -1.25
N PHE A 37 -0.64 -2.64 0.01
CA PHE A 37 0.76 -2.81 0.45
C PHE A 37 1.41 -4.03 -0.20
N LEU A 38 0.75 -5.19 -0.21
CA LEU A 38 1.29 -6.40 -0.84
C LEU A 38 1.55 -6.20 -2.34
N LYS A 39 0.58 -5.59 -3.06
CA LYS A 39 0.72 -5.28 -4.49
C LYS A 39 1.88 -4.31 -4.73
N ARG A 40 1.94 -3.22 -3.98
CA ARG A 40 2.99 -2.21 -4.11
C ARG A 40 4.38 -2.77 -3.82
N LEU A 41 4.54 -3.54 -2.75
CA LEU A 41 5.82 -4.18 -2.43
C LEU A 41 6.28 -5.09 -3.57
N SER A 42 5.36 -5.91 -4.10
CA SER A 42 5.70 -6.81 -5.19
C SER A 42 6.01 -6.10 -6.51
N ASP A 43 5.25 -5.07 -6.88
CA ASP A 43 5.49 -4.32 -8.12
C ASP A 43 6.80 -3.54 -8.05
N ARG A 44 7.09 -2.95 -6.88
CA ARG A 44 8.34 -2.25 -6.62
C ARG A 44 9.54 -3.19 -6.67
N PHE A 45 9.46 -4.35 -6.02
CA PHE A 45 10.50 -5.37 -6.06
C PHE A 45 10.79 -5.81 -7.50
N ALA A 46 9.75 -6.09 -8.29
CA ALA A 46 9.92 -6.47 -9.70
C ALA A 46 10.60 -5.37 -10.53
N GLU A 47 10.26 -4.10 -10.29
CA GLU A 47 10.90 -2.95 -10.94
C GLU A 47 12.39 -2.83 -10.58
N GLU A 48 12.75 -3.07 -9.31
CA GLU A 48 14.13 -3.07 -8.81
C GLU A 48 14.94 -4.22 -9.43
N VAL A 49 14.39 -5.44 -9.47
CA VAL A 49 15.00 -6.60 -10.15
C VAL A 49 15.27 -6.27 -11.63
N ASP A 50 14.25 -5.78 -12.35
CA ASP A 50 14.40 -5.41 -13.77
C ASP A 50 15.46 -4.31 -13.97
N SER A 51 15.60 -3.40 -13.00
CA SER A 51 16.62 -2.36 -13.05
C SER A 51 18.03 -2.92 -12.84
N ALA A 52 18.22 -3.75 -11.82
CA ALA A 52 19.51 -4.39 -11.56
C ALA A 52 19.98 -5.24 -12.74
N VAL A 53 19.07 -6.00 -13.37
CA VAL A 53 19.38 -6.78 -14.58
C VAL A 53 19.76 -5.86 -15.75
N ARG A 54 19.05 -4.73 -15.93
CA ARG A 54 19.40 -3.74 -16.96
C ARG A 54 20.78 -3.12 -16.74
N ASP A 55 21.19 -2.97 -15.48
CA ASP A 55 22.49 -2.43 -15.09
C ASP A 55 23.61 -3.50 -15.15
N GLY A 56 23.27 -4.73 -15.54
CA GLY A 56 24.23 -5.79 -15.86
C GLY A 56 24.38 -6.86 -14.79
N LEU A 57 23.54 -6.85 -13.75
CA LEU A 57 23.49 -7.90 -12.75
C LEU A 57 22.90 -9.19 -13.35
N ASP A 58 23.38 -10.35 -12.88
CA ASP A 58 22.81 -11.63 -13.29
C ASP A 58 21.36 -11.75 -12.76
N PRO A 59 20.39 -12.23 -13.55
CA PRO A 59 18.99 -12.32 -13.12
C PRO A 59 18.77 -13.14 -11.85
N GLU A 60 19.53 -14.21 -11.63
CA GLU A 60 19.39 -15.02 -10.41
C GLU A 60 19.88 -14.24 -9.19
N VAL A 61 20.95 -13.45 -9.35
CA VAL A 61 21.47 -12.57 -8.30
C VAL A 61 20.50 -11.42 -8.04
N ALA A 62 20.02 -10.75 -9.09
CA ALA A 62 19.06 -9.65 -8.99
C ALA A 62 17.76 -10.07 -8.29
N GLU A 63 17.36 -11.34 -8.36
CA GLU A 63 16.16 -11.84 -7.69
C GLU A 63 16.36 -12.30 -6.24
N SER A 64 17.61 -12.55 -5.82
CA SER A 64 17.93 -13.21 -4.55
C SER A 64 18.80 -12.39 -3.61
N ASP A 65 19.49 -11.36 -4.11
CA ASP A 65 20.32 -10.49 -3.30
C ASP A 65 19.47 -9.45 -2.57
N HIS A 66 19.34 -9.61 -1.26
CA HIS A 66 18.57 -8.68 -0.42
C HIS A 66 19.14 -7.25 -0.42
N ASP A 67 20.45 -7.08 -0.67
CA ASP A 67 21.10 -5.76 -0.60
C ASP A 67 20.75 -4.87 -1.79
N GLU A 68 20.22 -5.44 -2.88
CA GLU A 68 19.78 -4.71 -4.08
C GLU A 68 18.35 -4.14 -3.94
N HIS A 69 17.66 -4.44 -2.85
CA HIS A 69 16.25 -4.11 -2.67
C HIS A 69 15.98 -3.32 -1.39
N GLU A 70 15.08 -2.33 -1.48
CA GLU A 70 14.66 -1.63 -0.26
C GLU A 70 13.85 -2.56 0.66
N PHE A 71 12.99 -3.37 0.05
CA PHE A 71 12.22 -4.42 0.71
C PHE A 71 12.27 -5.70 -0.13
N PHE A 72 12.74 -6.78 0.46
CA PHE A 72 12.80 -8.08 -0.20
C PHE A 72 11.42 -8.75 -0.23
N VAL A 73 11.01 -9.27 -1.39
CA VAL A 73 9.76 -10.03 -1.54
C VAL A 73 10.11 -11.48 -1.89
N PRO A 74 9.94 -12.43 -0.95
CA PRO A 74 10.21 -13.84 -1.19
C PRO A 74 9.46 -14.36 -2.43
N PRO A 75 10.03 -15.31 -3.20
CA PRO A 75 9.42 -15.81 -4.43
C PRO A 75 7.94 -16.19 -4.26
N GLU A 76 7.61 -16.94 -3.21
CA GLU A 76 6.26 -17.43 -2.88
C GLU A 76 5.28 -16.33 -2.44
N ALA A 77 5.81 -15.14 -2.11
CA ALA A 77 5.06 -13.96 -1.68
C ALA A 77 4.95 -12.90 -2.78
N ARG A 78 5.53 -13.13 -3.97
CA ARG A 78 5.38 -12.25 -5.13
C ARG A 78 3.92 -12.25 -5.61
N TRP A 79 3.45 -11.09 -6.08
CA TRP A 79 2.06 -10.91 -6.53
C TRP A 79 1.64 -11.94 -7.58
N SER A 80 2.54 -12.24 -8.52
CA SER A 80 2.33 -13.24 -9.58
C SER A 80 2.13 -14.66 -9.04
N GLU A 81 2.63 -15.00 -7.86
CA GLU A 81 2.36 -16.27 -7.16
C GLU A 81 1.01 -16.21 -6.45
N ILE A 82 0.76 -15.12 -5.70
CA ILE A 82 -0.46 -14.94 -4.91
C ILE A 82 -1.71 -15.08 -5.79
N VAL A 83 -1.75 -14.43 -6.95
CA VAL A 83 -2.92 -14.44 -7.84
C VAL A 83 -3.18 -15.79 -8.54
N ARG A 84 -2.24 -16.74 -8.49
CA ARG A 84 -2.44 -18.09 -9.05
C ARG A 84 -3.25 -19.00 -8.13
N HIS A 85 -3.33 -18.67 -6.85
CA HIS A 85 -4.16 -19.41 -5.92
C HIS A 85 -5.64 -19.10 -6.15
N SER A 86 -6.49 -20.11 -6.01
CA SER A 86 -7.96 -19.98 -6.12
C SER A 86 -8.72 -20.52 -4.92
N MET A 87 -8.01 -21.15 -3.98
CA MET A 87 -8.56 -21.78 -2.78
C MET A 87 -7.67 -21.47 -1.59
N ASN A 88 -8.25 -21.46 -0.39
CA ASN A 88 -7.56 -21.18 0.87
C ASN A 88 -6.83 -19.83 0.84
N LEU A 89 -7.41 -18.83 0.18
CA LEU A 89 -6.78 -17.53 -0.04
C LEU A 89 -6.49 -16.80 1.27
N GLY A 90 -7.28 -17.05 2.32
CA GLY A 90 -7.01 -16.49 3.63
C GLY A 90 -5.73 -17.01 4.28
N GLU A 91 -5.44 -18.30 4.13
CA GLU A 91 -4.18 -18.90 4.60
C GLU A 91 -3.00 -18.41 3.76
N VAL A 92 -3.18 -18.33 2.44
CA VAL A 92 -2.16 -17.78 1.52
C VAL A 92 -1.79 -16.36 1.93
N LEU A 93 -2.77 -15.46 2.10
CA LEU A 93 -2.49 -14.06 2.42
C LEU A 93 -1.89 -13.88 3.82
N ASN A 94 -2.34 -14.63 4.82
CA ASN A 94 -1.72 -14.60 6.15
C ASN A 94 -0.26 -15.09 6.10
N ARG A 95 0.04 -16.13 5.33
CA ARG A 95 1.39 -16.68 5.17
C ARG A 95 2.32 -15.70 4.45
N VAL A 96 1.93 -15.16 3.30
CA VAL A 96 2.79 -14.24 2.54
C VAL A 96 3.04 -12.93 3.29
N SER A 97 2.03 -12.41 4.01
CA SER A 97 2.23 -11.27 4.92
C SER A 97 3.30 -11.57 5.97
N ALA A 98 3.29 -12.80 6.52
CA ALA A 98 4.27 -13.21 7.52
C ALA A 98 5.68 -13.34 6.92
N GLU A 99 5.81 -14.00 5.77
CA GLU A 99 7.08 -14.20 5.06
C GLU A 99 7.73 -12.85 4.67
N ILE A 100 6.94 -11.90 4.18
CA ILE A 100 7.45 -10.56 3.85
C ILE A 100 7.91 -9.81 5.10
N GLU A 101 7.17 -9.84 6.20
CA GLU A 101 7.64 -9.20 7.45
C GLU A 101 8.95 -9.82 7.95
N GLU A 102 9.06 -11.14 7.93
CA GLU A 102 10.26 -11.86 8.38
C GLU A 102 11.49 -11.54 7.53
N ALA A 103 11.32 -11.46 6.20
CA ALA A 103 12.41 -11.11 5.29
C ALA A 103 12.90 -9.67 5.44
N ASN A 104 12.09 -8.78 6.03
CA ASN A 104 12.35 -7.35 6.15
C ASN A 104 12.44 -6.88 7.60
N ALA A 105 12.57 -7.81 8.56
CA ALA A 105 12.66 -7.47 9.97
C ALA A 105 13.94 -6.64 10.24
N PRO A 106 13.87 -5.59 11.09
CA PRO A 106 12.71 -5.16 11.87
C PRO A 106 11.85 -4.07 11.20
N ARG A 107 12.12 -3.69 9.94
CA ARG A 107 11.51 -2.51 9.30
C ARG A 107 10.00 -2.64 9.10
N LEU A 108 9.51 -3.87 8.86
CA LEU A 108 8.10 -4.16 8.60
C LEU A 108 7.37 -4.86 9.76
N ASP A 109 7.97 -4.97 10.94
CA ASP A 109 7.37 -5.69 12.07
C ASP A 109 5.97 -5.17 12.40
N GLY A 110 4.96 -6.05 12.29
CA GLY A 110 3.57 -5.75 12.61
C GLY A 110 2.82 -4.88 11.60
N VAL A 111 3.41 -4.62 10.42
CA VAL A 111 2.81 -3.77 9.37
C VAL A 111 1.80 -4.54 8.50
N LEU A 112 2.07 -5.80 8.16
CA LEU A 112 1.28 -6.65 7.26
C LEU A 112 0.44 -7.72 7.98
N ARG A 113 0.75 -8.03 9.24
CA ARG A 113 0.04 -9.01 10.09
C ARG A 113 -1.13 -8.42 10.89
N ASN A 114 -1.47 -7.16 10.65
CA ASN A 114 -2.60 -6.46 11.27
C ASN A 114 -3.98 -6.89 10.73
N THR A 115 -4.01 -7.55 9.57
CA THR A 115 -5.23 -8.09 8.95
C THR A 115 -5.25 -9.61 9.07
N ASN A 116 -6.25 -10.16 9.76
CA ASN A 116 -6.50 -11.60 9.76
C ASN A 116 -7.41 -11.98 8.59
N TRP A 117 -6.83 -12.59 7.56
CA TRP A 117 -7.56 -13.02 6.37
C TRP A 117 -8.45 -14.25 6.58
N ASN A 118 -8.38 -14.89 7.76
CA ASN A 118 -9.23 -16.02 8.14
C ASN A 118 -10.35 -15.64 9.12
N ASP A 119 -10.60 -14.35 9.37
CA ASP A 119 -11.65 -13.89 10.26
C ASP A 119 -13.05 -14.22 9.70
N GLU A 120 -13.66 -15.28 10.20
CA GLU A 120 -15.00 -15.74 9.79
C GLU A 120 -16.09 -14.73 10.12
N SER A 121 -15.91 -13.88 11.13
CA SER A 121 -16.90 -12.85 11.49
C SER A 121 -16.98 -11.74 10.44
N LYS A 122 -15.92 -11.56 9.64
CA LYS A 122 -15.82 -10.54 8.60
C LYS A 122 -15.96 -11.13 7.19
N LEU A 123 -15.28 -12.24 6.91
CA LEU A 123 -15.18 -12.81 5.57
C LEU A 123 -16.12 -14.02 5.35
N GLY A 124 -16.78 -14.48 6.41
CA GLY A 124 -17.65 -15.66 6.38
C GLY A 124 -16.87 -16.97 6.23
N GLY A 125 -17.60 -18.04 5.92
CA GLY A 125 -17.01 -19.38 5.75
C GLY A 125 -16.09 -19.50 4.52
N PRO A 126 -15.34 -20.62 4.39
CA PRO A 126 -14.25 -20.76 3.42
C PRO A 126 -14.59 -20.36 1.98
N SER A 127 -15.73 -20.81 1.46
CA SER A 127 -16.14 -20.48 0.08
C SER A 127 -16.54 -19.02 -0.12
N SER A 128 -17.07 -18.35 0.91
CA SER A 128 -17.37 -16.92 0.86
C SER A 128 -16.09 -16.11 0.91
N ARG A 129 -15.19 -16.47 1.83
CA ARG A 129 -13.87 -15.88 1.98
C ARG A 129 -13.06 -15.93 0.69
N ASP A 130 -12.93 -17.10 0.07
CA ASP A 130 -12.18 -17.24 -1.19
C ASP A 130 -12.81 -16.41 -2.32
N ARG A 131 -14.14 -16.29 -2.36
CA ARG A 131 -14.83 -15.44 -3.35
C ARG A 131 -14.55 -13.95 -3.15
N ILE A 132 -14.59 -13.48 -1.89
CA ILE A 132 -14.36 -12.08 -1.52
C ILE A 132 -12.89 -11.73 -1.81
N ILE A 133 -11.96 -12.49 -1.25
CA ILE A 133 -10.52 -12.26 -1.43
C ILE A 133 -10.16 -12.37 -2.91
N GLY A 134 -10.65 -13.39 -3.62
CA GLY A 134 -10.37 -13.55 -5.04
C GLY A 134 -10.88 -12.38 -5.88
N SER A 135 -12.01 -11.77 -5.53
CA SER A 135 -12.50 -10.56 -6.20
C SER A 135 -11.61 -9.35 -5.94
N LEU A 136 -11.15 -9.19 -4.70
CA LEU A 136 -10.20 -8.13 -4.33
C LEU A 136 -8.87 -8.28 -5.05
N LEU A 137 -8.29 -9.49 -5.08
CA LEU A 137 -7.04 -9.77 -5.80
C LEU A 137 -7.18 -9.48 -7.29
N ARG A 138 -8.24 -9.96 -7.96
CA ARG A 138 -8.48 -9.67 -9.39
C ARG A 138 -8.61 -8.18 -9.68
N HIS A 139 -9.20 -7.42 -8.76
CA HIS A 139 -9.34 -5.97 -8.91
C HIS A 139 -7.99 -5.27 -8.86
N PHE A 140 -7.17 -5.60 -7.87
CA PHE A 140 -5.81 -5.07 -7.72
C PHE A 140 -4.84 -5.58 -8.79
N ASP A 141 -5.10 -6.73 -9.40
CA ASP A 141 -4.29 -7.26 -10.51
C ASP A 141 -4.37 -6.36 -11.76
N THR A 142 -5.41 -5.53 -11.87
CA THR A 142 -5.53 -4.53 -12.96
C THR A 142 -4.72 -3.26 -12.70
N LEU A 143 -4.06 -3.16 -11.55
CA LEU A 143 -3.22 -2.03 -11.18
C LEU A 143 -1.75 -2.37 -11.44
N ASP A 144 -1.03 -1.36 -11.92
CA ASP A 144 0.42 -1.34 -11.97
C ASP A 144 0.86 -0.25 -10.99
N LEU A 145 1.45 -0.67 -9.87
CA LEU A 145 1.93 0.20 -8.80
C LEU A 145 3.46 0.32 -8.79
N SER A 146 4.11 0.18 -9.94
CA SER A 146 5.53 0.54 -10.13
C SER A 146 5.76 2.05 -10.04
N ASP A 147 6.98 2.50 -9.75
CA ASP A 147 7.28 3.95 -9.69
C ASP A 147 7.09 4.62 -11.04
N ALA A 148 7.42 3.94 -12.13
CA ALA A 148 7.18 4.41 -13.49
C ALA A 148 5.72 4.82 -13.74
N ASN A 149 4.77 4.24 -13.00
CA ASN A 149 3.34 4.49 -13.13
C ASN A 149 2.75 5.37 -12.01
N LEU A 150 3.53 5.65 -10.96
CA LEU A 150 3.12 6.38 -9.75
C LEU A 150 3.86 7.72 -9.55
N THR A 151 4.81 8.03 -10.43
CA THR A 151 5.57 9.27 -10.39
C THR A 151 5.20 10.18 -11.56
N GLY A 152 5.21 11.48 -11.30
CA GLY A 152 4.99 12.52 -12.29
C GLY A 152 5.49 13.86 -11.79
N GLU A 153 5.40 14.90 -12.61
CA GLU A 153 5.72 16.26 -12.21
C GLU A 153 4.50 17.15 -12.47
N ASN A 154 4.16 18.01 -11.52
CA ASN A 154 3.21 19.11 -11.73
C ASN A 154 3.90 20.45 -11.45
N GLU A 155 3.16 21.54 -11.57
CA GLU A 155 3.66 22.91 -11.33
C GLU A 155 4.19 23.14 -9.90
N HIS A 156 3.97 22.19 -8.99
CA HIS A 156 4.39 22.20 -7.58
C HIS A 156 5.47 21.15 -7.26
N GLY A 157 6.04 20.45 -8.25
CA GLY A 157 7.12 19.47 -8.07
C GLY A 157 6.72 18.02 -8.36
N ALA A 158 7.47 17.07 -7.80
CA ALA A 158 7.22 15.65 -7.96
C ALA A 158 5.85 15.27 -7.35
N VAL A 159 5.04 14.56 -8.12
CA VAL A 159 3.72 14.07 -7.73
C VAL A 159 3.88 12.70 -7.11
N ASN A 160 3.53 12.57 -5.83
CA ASN A 160 3.42 11.28 -5.15
C ASN A 160 2.01 10.70 -5.35
N VAL A 161 1.73 10.13 -6.52
CA VAL A 161 0.38 9.67 -6.90
C VAL A 161 -0.18 8.65 -5.89
N LEU A 162 0.68 7.78 -5.36
CA LEU A 162 0.26 6.78 -4.37
C LEU A 162 -0.02 7.40 -3.00
N GLY A 163 0.81 8.33 -2.53
CA GLY A 163 0.58 9.06 -1.28
C GLY A 163 -0.72 9.85 -1.31
N ASP A 164 -0.97 10.54 -2.43
CA ASP A 164 -2.21 11.25 -2.71
C ASP A 164 -3.43 10.32 -2.64
N ALA A 165 -3.36 9.18 -3.34
CA ALA A 165 -4.45 8.20 -3.36
C ALA A 165 -4.65 7.50 -2.00
N TYR A 166 -3.58 7.34 -1.20
CA TYR A 166 -3.65 6.84 0.16
C TYR A 166 -4.34 7.82 1.12
N GLU A 167 -4.01 9.10 1.04
CA GLU A 167 -4.71 10.17 1.78
C GLU A 167 -6.19 10.26 1.37
N TYR A 168 -6.46 10.14 0.07
CA TYR A 168 -7.83 10.05 -0.45
C TYR A 168 -8.60 8.90 0.21
N LEU A 169 -8.02 7.69 0.27
CA LEU A 169 -8.65 6.53 0.91
C LEU A 169 -8.93 6.79 2.39
N ILE A 170 -7.97 7.36 3.14
CA ILE A 170 -8.17 7.72 4.55
C ILE A 170 -9.38 8.66 4.71
N ARG A 171 -9.47 9.69 3.85
CA ARG A 171 -10.60 10.63 3.87
C ARG A 171 -11.92 9.93 3.58
N GLN A 172 -11.99 9.12 2.51
CA GLN A 172 -13.22 8.40 2.17
C GLN A 172 -13.65 7.44 3.29
N PHE A 173 -12.73 6.72 3.92
CA PHE A 173 -13.05 5.85 5.05
C PHE A 173 -13.49 6.61 6.30
N ALA A 174 -12.95 7.81 6.56
CA ALA A 174 -13.41 8.65 7.66
C ALA A 174 -14.86 9.13 7.43
N ASP A 175 -15.17 9.55 6.20
CA ASP A 175 -16.51 9.98 5.79
C ASP A 175 -17.52 8.81 5.88
N ASP A 176 -17.16 7.63 5.36
CA ASP A 176 -18.01 6.41 5.42
C ASP A 176 -18.25 5.92 6.86
N ALA A 177 -17.32 6.17 7.78
CA ALA A 177 -17.46 5.84 9.20
C ALA A 177 -18.26 6.88 10.01
N GLY A 178 -18.73 7.96 9.37
CA GLY A 178 -19.46 9.04 10.04
C GLY A 178 -18.63 9.85 11.04
N LYS A 179 -17.29 9.81 10.94
CA LYS A 179 -16.37 10.57 11.79
C LYS A 179 -15.88 11.82 11.06
N LYS A 180 -15.55 12.88 11.80
CA LYS A 180 -14.93 14.07 11.19
C LYS A 180 -13.47 13.76 10.82
N GLY A 181 -13.11 13.87 9.54
CA GLY A 181 -11.78 13.50 9.02
C GLY A 181 -10.57 14.22 9.64
N GLY A 182 -10.76 15.39 10.28
CA GLY A 182 -9.67 16.18 10.85
C GLY A 182 -8.92 15.57 12.04
N GLU A 183 -9.45 14.50 12.66
CA GLU A 183 -8.74 13.71 13.67
C GLU A 183 -7.79 12.67 13.04
N PHE A 184 -7.94 12.38 11.74
CA PHE A 184 -7.21 11.32 11.03
C PHE A 184 -6.18 11.85 10.04
N TYR A 185 -6.41 13.04 9.49
CA TYR A 185 -5.47 13.68 8.56
C TYR A 185 -5.52 15.21 8.67
N THR A 186 -4.38 15.84 8.40
CA THR A 186 -4.26 17.30 8.29
C THR A 186 -4.38 17.69 6.82
N PRO A 187 -5.28 18.61 6.42
CA PRO A 187 -5.40 19.04 5.03
C PRO A 187 -4.06 19.55 4.45
N ARG A 188 -3.77 19.20 3.19
CA ARG A 188 -2.50 19.53 2.53
C ARG A 188 -2.15 21.00 2.53
N SER A 189 -3.13 21.88 2.35
CA SER A 189 -2.91 23.33 2.40
C SER A 189 -2.37 23.79 3.77
N VAL A 190 -2.80 23.13 4.84
CA VAL A 190 -2.33 23.40 6.21
C VAL A 190 -0.94 22.80 6.42
N VAL A 191 -0.72 21.56 5.98
CA VAL A 191 0.60 20.90 6.04
C VAL A 191 1.65 21.73 5.31
N ARG A 192 1.37 22.12 4.06
CA ARG A 192 2.25 22.95 3.22
C ARG A 192 2.57 24.27 3.89
N LEU A 193 1.57 24.98 4.41
CA LEU A 193 1.77 26.24 5.12
C LEU A 193 2.72 26.06 6.31
N ILE A 194 2.54 25.01 7.11
CA ILE A 194 3.38 24.75 8.29
C ILE A 194 4.82 24.44 7.85
N VAL A 195 5.02 23.58 6.85
CA VAL A 195 6.37 23.21 6.39
C VAL A 195 7.09 24.39 5.74
N GLU A 196 6.38 25.19 4.92
CA GLU A 196 6.94 26.41 4.32
C GLU A 196 7.32 27.47 5.37
N LEU A 197 6.60 27.53 6.51
CA LEU A 197 6.95 28.42 7.63
C LEU A 197 8.13 27.90 8.46
N LEU A 198 8.23 26.58 8.65
CA LEU A 198 9.29 25.97 9.46
C LEU A 198 10.63 25.88 8.72
N GLN A 199 10.59 25.79 7.38
CA GLN A 199 11.77 25.67 6.50
C GLN A 199 12.78 24.63 7.00
N PRO A 200 12.35 23.36 7.19
CA PRO A 200 13.25 22.30 7.63
C PRO A 200 14.39 22.09 6.63
N THR A 201 15.59 21.78 7.14
CA THR A 201 16.79 21.54 6.32
C THR A 201 17.48 20.24 6.74
N GLU A 202 18.34 19.71 5.88
CA GLU A 202 19.07 18.47 6.12
C GLU A 202 19.81 18.52 7.48
N GLY A 203 19.73 17.42 8.23
CA GLY A 203 20.30 17.29 9.58
C GLY A 203 19.42 17.84 10.70
N MET A 204 18.30 18.50 10.40
CA MET A 204 17.30 18.85 11.40
C MET A 204 16.53 17.62 11.89
N ARG A 205 16.16 17.62 13.17
CA ARG A 205 15.26 16.61 13.75
C ARG A 205 13.84 17.16 13.80
N ILE A 206 12.92 16.46 13.17
CA ILE A 206 11.50 16.83 13.10
C ILE A 206 10.71 15.91 14.03
N CYS A 207 9.75 16.47 14.75
CA CYS A 207 8.91 15.73 15.69
C CYS A 207 7.46 16.20 15.57
N ASP A 208 6.56 15.26 15.28
CA ASP A 208 5.12 15.45 15.41
C ASP A 208 4.61 14.43 16.46
N PRO A 209 4.31 14.87 17.70
CA PRO A 209 3.88 13.97 18.77
C PRO A 209 2.47 13.40 18.56
N THR A 210 1.75 13.87 17.54
CA THR A 210 0.37 13.50 17.21
C THR A 210 0.23 13.25 15.71
N ALA A 211 1.24 12.62 15.10
CA ALA A 211 1.41 12.53 13.65
C ALA A 211 0.23 11.93 12.89
N GLY A 212 -0.61 11.11 13.53
CA GLY A 212 -1.76 10.47 12.87
C GLY A 212 -1.30 9.65 11.67
N SER A 213 -1.72 10.03 10.46
CA SER A 213 -1.27 9.44 9.18
C SER A 213 0.15 9.84 8.74
N ALA A 214 0.85 10.63 9.54
CA ALA A 214 2.20 11.15 9.31
C ALA A 214 2.37 12.05 8.08
N GLY A 215 1.28 12.59 7.51
CA GLY A 215 1.33 13.44 6.31
C GLY A 215 2.26 14.66 6.43
N MET A 216 2.37 15.26 7.61
CA MET A 216 3.30 16.36 7.85
C MET A 216 4.77 15.92 7.81
N LEU A 217 5.08 14.73 8.37
CA LEU A 217 6.42 14.17 8.36
C LEU A 217 6.84 13.75 6.95
N ILE A 218 5.92 13.16 6.18
CA ILE A 218 6.13 12.79 4.78
C ILE A 218 6.43 14.03 3.95
N TYR A 219 5.60 15.08 4.04
CA TYR A 219 5.80 16.32 3.28
C TYR A 219 7.08 17.06 3.68
N THR A 220 7.54 16.92 4.92
CA THR A 220 8.80 17.52 5.39
C THR A 220 10.03 16.81 4.81
N ALA A 221 9.92 15.54 4.46
CA ALA A 221 11.02 14.75 3.92
C ALA A 221 11.23 14.91 2.41
N GLN A 222 10.32 15.63 1.73
CA GLN A 222 10.36 15.95 0.30
C GLN A 222 11.06 17.28 0.07
#